data_AF-A0A9W3C5F1-F1
#
_entry.id   AF-A0A9W3C5F1-F1
#
_cell.length_a   1.000
_cell.length_b   1.000
_cell.length_c   1.000
_cell.angle_alpha   90.00
_cell.angle_beta   90.00
_cell.angle_gamma   90.00
#
_symmetry.space_group_name_H-M   'P 1'
#
loop_
_entity.id
_entity.type
_entity.pdbx_description
1 polymer ?
#
loop_
_entity_poly.entity_id
_entity_poly.type
_entity_poly.pdbx_seq_one_letter_code
_entity_poly.pdbx_strand_id
1 'polypeptide(L)'
;MDHISNLPDGVLCHILSFLTTKEAALTSILAKRWLNLVAFVPCLTIDDTVFLHPEKGKRDREDMRQSFMNFVERVLALQIKFPLKRFSLNCFTVVDMDRVDGWISSVLARGVSDLDLQIINNEEFYQLSPKWFECSTLVSLKISFGIDIGWVAGSVSLPLLKTLVLDWVMVSPTDFVTLLHALPSLDELVLVDVMWKDMEDVTVSSASLKTLTIKLNEWLYALSFDTPSLVHFEYSGLVALDYPVVNMGNLVDAQINFSEIHIKQLGEPDNPEDALRFSNVSKLFLGMRNVPNLSLLPITLQGLSMLIFVFTHTN
;
A
#
# COMPACT_ATOMS: atom_id res chain seq x y z
N MET A 1 -20.28 4.82 -40.91
CA MET A 1 -19.41 5.97 -40.55
C MET A 1 -19.27 5.91 -39.04
N ASP A 2 -18.06 5.70 -38.52
CA ASP A 2 -17.86 5.56 -37.08
C ASP A 2 -17.95 6.96 -36.42
N HIS A 3 -19.06 7.21 -35.71
CA HIS A 3 -19.32 8.49 -35.07
C HIS A 3 -18.31 8.82 -33.95
N ILE A 4 -17.70 7.79 -33.36
CA ILE A 4 -16.74 7.96 -32.26
C ILE A 4 -15.41 8.47 -32.82
N SER A 5 -15.00 8.02 -34.01
CA SER A 5 -13.78 8.49 -34.69
C SER A 5 -13.80 9.97 -35.10
N ASN A 6 -14.98 10.64 -35.06
CA ASN A 6 -15.12 12.07 -35.35
C ASN A 6 -14.95 12.97 -34.11
N LEU A 7 -14.79 12.39 -32.90
CA LEU A 7 -14.59 13.19 -31.69
C LEU A 7 -13.24 13.93 -31.70
N PRO A 8 -13.12 15.07 -31.00
CA PRO A 8 -11.84 15.76 -30.81
C PRO A 8 -10.83 14.91 -30.03
N ASP A 9 -9.53 15.10 -30.30
CA ASP A 9 -8.45 14.33 -29.67
C ASP A 9 -8.50 14.38 -28.13
N GLY A 10 -8.80 15.55 -27.56
CA GLY A 10 -8.91 15.70 -26.09
C GLY A 10 -10.03 14.84 -25.48
N VAL A 11 -11.15 14.67 -26.18
CA VAL A 11 -12.27 13.82 -25.71
C VAL A 11 -11.88 12.35 -25.80
N LEU A 12 -11.22 11.96 -26.90
CA LEU A 12 -10.73 10.60 -27.09
C LEU A 12 -9.65 10.25 -26.04
N CYS A 13 -8.71 11.14 -25.73
CA CYS A 13 -7.73 10.94 -24.66
C CYS A 13 -8.40 10.80 -23.28
N HIS A 14 -9.46 11.57 -23.01
CA HIS A 14 -10.22 11.44 -21.78
C HIS A 14 -10.93 10.08 -21.69
N ILE A 15 -11.57 9.62 -22.76
CA ILE A 15 -12.18 8.29 -22.83
C ILE A 15 -11.12 7.19 -22.60
N LEU A 16 -9.99 7.28 -23.30
CA LEU A 16 -8.87 6.35 -23.16
C LEU A 16 -8.29 6.31 -21.74
N SER A 17 -8.37 7.41 -20.98
CA SER A 17 -7.90 7.47 -19.59
C SER A 17 -8.74 6.65 -18.60
N PHE A 18 -9.93 6.20 -19.00
CA PHE A 18 -10.76 5.28 -18.21
C PHE A 18 -10.54 3.80 -18.55
N LEU A 19 -9.76 3.51 -19.59
CA LEU A 19 -9.48 2.16 -20.04
C LEU A 19 -8.14 1.66 -19.47
N THR A 20 -7.99 0.35 -19.34
CA THR A 20 -6.65 -0.23 -19.16
C THR A 20 -5.78 0.09 -20.38
N THR A 21 -4.46 0.10 -20.21
CA THR A 21 -3.54 0.34 -21.34
C THR A 21 -3.74 -0.67 -22.47
N LYS A 22 -4.11 -1.91 -22.13
CA LYS A 22 -4.44 -2.96 -23.09
C LYS A 22 -5.69 -2.62 -23.90
N GLU A 23 -6.79 -2.28 -23.24
CA GLU A 23 -8.05 -1.91 -23.89
C GLU A 23 -7.85 -0.66 -24.77
N ALA A 24 -7.15 0.34 -24.23
CA ALA A 24 -6.77 1.53 -24.96
C ALA A 24 -5.97 1.18 -26.23
N ALA A 25 -4.99 0.27 -26.14
CA ALA A 25 -4.25 -0.20 -27.30
C ALA A 25 -5.13 -0.99 -28.29
N LEU A 26 -6.09 -1.78 -27.82
CA LEU A 26 -7.03 -2.52 -28.68
C LEU A 26 -7.98 -1.59 -29.44
N THR A 27 -8.29 -0.40 -28.92
CA THR A 27 -9.08 0.60 -29.68
C THR A 27 -8.39 1.04 -30.97
N SER A 28 -7.07 0.81 -31.11
CA SER A 28 -6.36 1.06 -32.38
C SER A 28 -6.88 0.23 -33.56
N ILE A 29 -7.55 -0.90 -33.28
CA ILE A 29 -8.23 -1.72 -34.29
C ILE A 29 -9.37 -0.93 -34.94
N LEU A 30 -10.04 -0.07 -34.18
CA LEU A 30 -11.16 0.75 -34.66
C LEU A 30 -10.65 1.86 -35.58
N ALA A 31 -9.56 2.54 -35.20
CA ALA A 31 -8.85 3.46 -36.08
C ALA A 31 -7.42 3.72 -35.61
N LYS A 32 -6.48 3.83 -36.57
CA LYS A 32 -5.05 4.14 -36.31
C LYS A 32 -4.84 5.42 -35.49
N ARG A 33 -5.77 6.39 -35.58
CA ARG A 33 -5.74 7.64 -34.79
C ARG A 33 -5.73 7.36 -33.29
N TRP A 34 -6.46 6.35 -32.82
CA TRP A 34 -6.55 6.03 -31.41
C TRP A 34 -5.22 5.54 -30.85
N LEU A 35 -4.44 4.78 -31.62
CA LEU A 35 -3.09 4.36 -31.21
C LEU A 35 -2.18 5.55 -30.93
N ASN A 36 -2.22 6.57 -31.79
CA ASN A 36 -1.44 7.78 -31.58
C ASN A 36 -1.92 8.54 -30.33
N LEU A 37 -3.21 8.48 -30.02
CA LEU A 37 -3.80 9.12 -28.84
C LEU A 37 -3.46 8.41 -27.53
N VAL A 38 -3.25 7.09 -27.55
CA VAL A 38 -2.69 6.35 -26.40
C VAL A 38 -1.37 6.96 -25.94
N ALA A 39 -0.57 7.53 -26.85
CA ALA A 39 0.70 8.17 -26.48
C ALA A 39 0.53 9.42 -25.59
N PHE A 40 -0.66 10.05 -25.60
CA PHE A 40 -0.96 11.27 -24.85
C PHE A 40 -1.75 11.02 -23.56
N VAL A 41 -2.08 9.76 -23.25
CA VAL A 41 -2.81 9.42 -22.03
C VAL A 41 -1.83 9.51 -20.84
N PRO A 42 -2.07 10.40 -19.86
CA PRO A 42 -1.15 10.63 -18.74
C PRO A 42 -1.22 9.55 -17.66
N CYS A 43 -2.06 8.54 -17.84
CA CYS A 43 -2.29 7.45 -16.92
C CYS A 43 -2.05 6.13 -17.65
N LEU A 44 -1.18 5.29 -17.09
CA LEU A 44 -0.94 3.94 -17.60
C LEU A 44 -1.32 2.93 -16.52
N THR A 45 -2.18 1.98 -16.88
CA THR A 45 -2.50 0.82 -16.05
C THR A 45 -2.14 -0.43 -16.83
N ILE A 46 -1.18 -1.19 -16.32
CA ILE A 46 -0.65 -2.40 -16.92
C ILE A 46 -0.95 -3.55 -15.95
N ASP A 47 -1.64 -4.58 -16.44
CA ASP A 47 -2.07 -5.71 -15.61
C ASP A 47 -1.90 -7.02 -16.38
N ASP A 48 -0.96 -7.86 -15.94
CA ASP A 48 -0.63 -9.12 -16.61
C ASP A 48 -1.74 -10.18 -16.53
N THR A 49 -2.63 -10.13 -15.54
CA THR A 49 -3.75 -11.08 -15.41
C THR A 49 -4.72 -10.96 -16.57
N VAL A 50 -4.94 -9.71 -17.02
CA VAL A 50 -5.79 -9.40 -18.18
C VAL A 50 -5.11 -9.88 -19.47
N PHE A 51 -3.78 -9.89 -19.53
CA PHE A 51 -3.02 -10.40 -20.69
C PHE A 51 -2.97 -11.92 -20.77
N LEU A 52 -3.01 -12.61 -19.63
CA LEU A 52 -2.69 -14.03 -19.53
C LEU A 52 -3.89 -14.95 -19.34
N HIS A 53 -5.13 -14.45 -19.48
CA HIS A 53 -6.28 -15.33 -19.64
C HIS A 53 -6.09 -16.20 -20.91
N PRO A 54 -5.91 -17.52 -20.77
CA PRO A 54 -5.72 -18.36 -21.92
C PRO A 54 -7.05 -18.45 -22.67
N GLU A 55 -7.13 -17.86 -23.86
CA GLU A 55 -8.06 -18.39 -24.84
C GLU A 55 -7.76 -19.88 -24.99
N LYS A 56 -8.80 -20.72 -24.89
CA LYS A 56 -8.65 -22.18 -24.91
C LYS A 56 -7.83 -22.62 -26.13
N GLY A 57 -6.56 -22.96 -25.89
CA GLY A 57 -5.66 -23.60 -26.84
C GLY A 57 -4.50 -22.73 -27.34
N LYS A 58 -3.28 -23.26 -27.14
CA LYS A 58 -2.11 -23.16 -28.05
C LYS A 58 -1.12 -21.99 -27.94
N ARG A 59 -0.89 -21.37 -26.79
CA ARG A 59 0.36 -20.59 -26.59
C ARG A 59 1.08 -21.08 -25.34
N ASP A 60 2.40 -21.23 -25.44
CA ASP A 60 3.25 -21.49 -24.27
C ASP A 60 3.09 -20.32 -23.28
N ARG A 61 3.10 -20.62 -21.98
CA ARG A 61 3.03 -19.59 -20.92
C ARG A 61 4.20 -18.62 -21.06
N GLU A 62 5.35 -19.10 -21.52
CA GLU A 62 6.54 -18.27 -21.70
C GLU A 62 6.38 -17.28 -22.87
N ASP A 63 5.86 -17.73 -24.01
CA ASP A 63 5.58 -16.85 -25.16
C ASP A 63 4.60 -15.73 -24.81
N MET A 64 3.59 -16.04 -23.98
CA MET A 64 2.62 -15.04 -23.52
C MET A 64 3.27 -14.02 -22.59
N ARG A 65 4.10 -14.45 -21.64
CA ARG A 65 4.87 -13.55 -20.76
C ARG A 65 5.77 -12.65 -21.58
N GLN A 66 6.54 -13.19 -22.53
CA GLN A 66 7.41 -12.40 -23.39
C GLN A 66 6.60 -11.39 -24.23
N SER A 67 5.44 -11.79 -24.75
CA SER A 67 4.56 -10.89 -25.50
C SER A 67 4.04 -9.74 -24.63
N PHE A 68 3.68 -10.02 -23.38
CA PHE A 68 3.28 -9.00 -22.40
C PHE A 68 4.43 -8.03 -22.12
N MET A 69 5.61 -8.53 -21.78
CA MET A 69 6.77 -7.68 -21.49
C MET A 69 7.15 -6.79 -22.70
N ASN A 70 7.13 -7.35 -23.91
CA ASN A 70 7.36 -6.58 -25.14
C ASN A 70 6.27 -5.53 -25.40
N PHE A 71 5.02 -5.81 -25.00
CA PHE A 71 3.94 -4.83 -25.08
C PHE A 71 4.19 -3.65 -24.13
N VAL A 72 4.58 -3.92 -22.88
CA VAL A 72 4.89 -2.89 -21.88
C VAL A 72 5.98 -1.95 -22.41
N GLU A 73 7.08 -2.50 -22.90
CA GLU A 73 8.19 -1.71 -23.46
C GLU A 73 7.76 -0.86 -24.65
N ARG A 74 6.94 -1.41 -25.55
CA ARG A 74 6.41 -0.63 -26.69
C ARG A 74 5.56 0.53 -26.21
N VAL A 75 4.67 0.32 -25.23
CA VAL A 75 3.85 1.40 -24.68
C VAL A 75 4.72 2.48 -24.04
N LEU A 76 5.68 2.09 -23.19
CA LEU A 76 6.58 3.04 -22.53
C LEU A 76 7.42 3.81 -23.55
N ALA A 77 7.89 3.16 -24.62
CA ALA A 77 8.62 3.81 -25.70
C ALA A 77 7.77 4.80 -26.51
N LEU A 78 6.47 4.49 -26.75
CA LEU A 78 5.55 5.39 -27.44
C LEU A 78 5.30 6.68 -26.64
N GLN A 79 5.35 6.59 -25.31
CA GLN A 79 5.05 7.71 -24.41
C GLN A 79 6.28 8.46 -23.90
N ILE A 80 7.50 8.12 -24.33
CA ILE A 80 8.75 8.59 -23.71
C ILE A 80 8.88 10.12 -23.58
N LYS A 81 8.20 10.88 -24.45
CA LYS A 81 8.27 12.35 -24.49
C LYS A 81 7.20 13.08 -23.66
N PHE A 82 6.24 12.35 -23.11
CA PHE A 82 5.09 12.96 -22.43
C PHE A 82 5.18 12.73 -20.92
N PRO A 83 4.82 13.75 -20.10
CA PRO A 83 4.79 13.59 -18.66
C PRO A 83 3.76 12.53 -18.29
N LEU A 84 4.16 11.62 -17.40
CA LEU A 84 3.27 10.61 -16.86
C LEU A 84 2.75 11.12 -15.51
N LYS A 85 1.44 11.12 -15.31
CA LYS A 85 0.85 11.49 -14.02
C LYS A 85 0.74 10.27 -13.13
N ARG A 86 0.13 9.20 -13.64
CA ARG A 86 -0.12 7.96 -12.90
C ARG A 86 0.41 6.75 -13.63
N PHE A 87 1.05 5.85 -12.89
CA PHE A 87 1.45 4.53 -13.36
C PHE A 87 0.98 3.48 -12.37
N SER A 88 0.31 2.46 -12.89
CA SER A 88 -0.08 1.27 -12.14
C SER A 88 0.43 0.04 -12.86
N LEU A 89 1.16 -0.80 -12.13
CA LEU A 89 1.73 -2.04 -12.63
C LEU A 89 1.29 -3.19 -11.73
N ASN A 90 0.60 -4.15 -12.34
CA ASN A 90 0.21 -5.40 -11.73
C ASN A 90 0.87 -6.56 -12.49
N CYS A 91 1.83 -7.20 -11.83
CA CYS A 91 2.70 -8.23 -12.38
C CYS A 91 2.76 -9.43 -11.41
N PHE A 92 1.91 -10.44 -11.63
CA PHE A 92 1.89 -11.66 -10.82
C PHE A 92 2.63 -12.84 -11.45
N THR A 93 3.02 -12.73 -12.72
CA THR A 93 3.49 -13.86 -13.51
C THR A 93 4.78 -13.59 -14.28
N VAL A 94 5.28 -12.35 -14.22
CA VAL A 94 6.51 -11.90 -14.87
C VAL A 94 7.72 -12.55 -14.21
N VAL A 95 8.72 -12.92 -15.01
CA VAL A 95 9.90 -13.67 -14.57
C VAL A 95 11.18 -12.83 -14.68
N ASP A 96 11.17 -11.77 -15.49
CA ASP A 96 12.33 -10.91 -15.73
C ASP A 96 12.22 -9.61 -14.93
N MET A 97 12.83 -9.60 -13.75
CA MET A 97 12.78 -8.47 -12.82
C MET A 97 13.65 -7.29 -13.26
N ASP A 98 14.74 -7.54 -14.01
CA ASP A 98 15.58 -6.47 -14.56
C ASP A 98 14.78 -5.58 -15.53
N ARG A 99 13.85 -6.18 -16.29
CA ARG A 99 12.94 -5.43 -17.15
C ARG A 99 11.94 -4.60 -16.34
N VAL A 100 11.38 -5.17 -15.27
CA VAL A 100 10.47 -4.45 -14.36
C VAL A 100 11.17 -3.23 -13.74
N ASP A 101 12.41 -3.41 -13.29
CA ASP A 101 13.29 -2.33 -12.82
C ASP A 101 13.49 -1.23 -13.88
N GLY A 102 13.74 -1.64 -15.12
CA GLY A 102 13.88 -0.72 -16.25
C GLY A 102 12.60 0.08 -16.53
N TRP A 103 11.43 -0.57 -16.46
CA TRP A 103 10.13 0.09 -16.67
C TRP A 103 9.86 1.14 -15.60
N ILE A 104 10.07 0.78 -14.33
CA ILE A 104 9.80 1.67 -13.20
C ILE A 104 10.79 2.83 -13.16
N SER A 105 12.07 2.56 -13.43
CA SER A 105 13.08 3.62 -13.60
C SER A 105 12.71 4.60 -14.71
N SER A 106 12.20 4.11 -15.85
CA SER A 106 11.73 4.96 -16.95
C SER A 106 10.54 5.83 -16.56
N VAL A 107 9.60 5.27 -15.78
CA VAL A 107 8.42 5.97 -15.26
C VAL A 107 8.81 7.07 -14.26
N LEU A 108 9.71 6.76 -13.32
CA LEU A 108 10.21 7.72 -12.34
C LEU A 108 10.96 8.88 -12.99
N ALA A 109 11.81 8.58 -13.99
CA ALA A 109 12.54 9.59 -14.76
C ALA A 109 11.62 10.56 -15.53
N ARG A 110 10.37 10.17 -15.78
CA ARG A 110 9.35 11.00 -16.43
C ARG A 110 8.55 11.88 -15.45
N GLY A 111 8.86 11.83 -14.16
CA GLY A 111 8.26 12.67 -13.14
C GLY A 111 6.85 12.25 -12.74
N VAL A 112 6.61 10.94 -12.59
CA VAL A 112 5.32 10.39 -12.13
C VAL A 112 4.93 10.95 -10.75
N SER A 113 3.64 11.25 -10.56
CA SER A 113 3.10 11.70 -9.27
C SER A 113 2.45 10.57 -8.48
N ASP A 114 1.83 9.62 -9.17
CA ASP A 114 1.07 8.52 -8.56
C ASP A 114 1.61 7.17 -9.05
N LEU A 115 2.19 6.39 -8.15
CA LEU A 115 2.76 5.07 -8.45
C LEU A 115 2.05 3.99 -7.64
N ASP A 116 1.61 2.94 -8.32
CA ASP A 116 0.85 1.82 -7.74
C ASP A 116 1.42 0.49 -8.27
N LEU A 117 2.05 -0.27 -7.39
CA LEU A 117 2.83 -1.45 -7.75
C LEU A 117 2.32 -2.68 -7.02
N GLN A 118 2.02 -3.73 -7.78
CA GLN A 118 1.72 -5.07 -7.28
C GLN A 118 2.62 -6.04 -8.06
N ILE A 119 3.64 -6.57 -7.41
CA ILE A 119 4.69 -7.36 -8.08
C ILE A 119 4.97 -8.62 -7.27
N ILE A 120 4.52 -9.77 -7.76
CA ILE A 120 4.84 -11.07 -7.14
C ILE A 120 5.93 -11.75 -7.96
N ASN A 121 7.03 -12.06 -7.28
CA ASN A 121 8.04 -12.98 -7.80
C ASN A 121 7.69 -14.39 -7.32
N ASN A 122 7.74 -15.40 -8.21
CA ASN A 122 7.26 -16.75 -7.94
C ASN A 122 8.04 -17.50 -6.84
N GLU A 123 9.21 -16.98 -6.44
CA GLU A 123 10.14 -17.70 -5.56
C GLU A 123 10.47 -16.94 -4.26
N GLU A 124 10.43 -15.60 -4.24
CA GLU A 124 10.85 -14.78 -3.08
C GLU A 124 10.14 -13.41 -3.05
N PHE A 125 10.28 -12.65 -1.96
CA PHE A 125 9.89 -11.24 -1.95
C PHE A 125 10.79 -10.46 -2.90
N TYR A 126 10.18 -9.68 -3.80
CA TYR A 126 10.90 -8.84 -4.72
C TYR A 126 11.51 -7.62 -4.01
N GLN A 127 12.82 -7.48 -4.11
CA GLN A 127 13.57 -6.38 -3.50
C GLN A 127 13.52 -5.13 -4.39
N LEU A 128 12.91 -4.04 -3.91
CA LEU A 128 12.80 -2.79 -4.68
C LEU A 128 14.10 -2.00 -4.75
N SER A 129 14.60 -1.68 -5.94
CA SER A 129 15.77 -0.82 -6.09
C SER A 129 15.65 0.49 -5.28
N PRO A 130 16.68 0.95 -4.54
CA PRO A 130 16.55 2.13 -3.67
C PRO A 130 16.36 3.39 -4.50
N LYS A 131 16.80 3.36 -5.77
CA LYS A 131 16.58 4.39 -6.77
C LYS A 131 15.09 4.73 -6.95
N TRP A 132 14.19 3.80 -6.61
CA TRP A 132 12.76 4.04 -6.69
C TRP A 132 12.27 5.03 -5.64
N PHE A 133 13.03 5.19 -4.56
CA PHE A 133 12.79 6.10 -3.46
C PHE A 133 13.57 7.42 -3.62
N GLU A 134 14.08 7.69 -4.82
CA GLU A 134 14.72 8.95 -5.21
C GLU A 134 13.88 9.65 -6.29
N CYS A 135 12.78 10.29 -5.88
CA CYS A 135 11.86 10.94 -6.81
C CYS A 135 11.27 12.21 -6.21
N SER A 136 11.53 13.35 -6.87
CA SER A 136 11.07 14.67 -6.40
C SER A 136 9.64 15.01 -6.81
N THR A 137 8.98 14.21 -7.64
CA THR A 137 7.62 14.45 -8.14
C THR A 137 6.57 13.52 -7.52
N LEU A 138 7.01 12.43 -6.87
CA LEU A 138 6.11 11.40 -6.35
C LEU A 138 5.31 11.93 -5.16
N VAL A 139 3.98 11.83 -5.25
CA VAL A 139 3.00 12.31 -4.26
C VAL A 139 2.28 11.14 -3.60
N SER A 140 1.96 10.08 -4.35
CA SER A 140 1.32 8.86 -3.84
C SER A 140 2.13 7.64 -4.27
N LEU A 141 2.44 6.78 -3.30
CA LEU A 141 3.12 5.50 -3.52
C LEU A 141 2.28 4.39 -2.87
N LYS A 142 1.87 3.43 -3.68
CA LYS A 142 1.21 2.20 -3.23
C LYS A 142 2.06 1.02 -3.63
N ILE A 143 2.43 0.21 -2.65
CA ILE A 143 3.24 -0.99 -2.83
C ILE A 143 2.44 -2.13 -2.21
N SER A 144 2.11 -3.12 -3.04
CA SER A 144 1.34 -4.28 -2.59
C SER A 144 1.97 -5.61 -3.02
N PHE A 145 1.67 -6.66 -2.27
CA PHE A 145 1.94 -8.08 -2.56
C PHE A 145 3.39 -8.43 -2.90
N GLY A 146 4.09 -9.10 -1.98
CA GLY A 146 5.32 -9.83 -2.31
C GLY A 146 6.54 -8.94 -2.53
N ILE A 147 6.53 -7.73 -1.97
CA ILE A 147 7.62 -6.76 -2.09
C ILE A 147 8.34 -6.59 -0.73
N ASP A 148 9.68 -6.63 -0.74
CA ASP A 148 10.55 -6.35 0.41
C ASP A 148 11.18 -4.96 0.28
N ILE A 149 10.90 -4.10 1.27
CA ILE A 149 11.39 -2.72 1.33
C ILE A 149 12.46 -2.51 2.42
N GLY A 150 12.91 -3.57 3.10
CA GLY A 150 13.86 -3.43 4.22
C GLY A 150 15.20 -2.81 3.82
N TRP A 151 15.74 -3.15 2.66
CA TRP A 151 17.07 -2.69 2.25
C TRP A 151 17.15 -1.24 1.74
N VAL A 152 16.04 -0.50 1.76
CA VAL A 152 15.92 0.88 1.26
C VAL A 152 16.50 1.91 2.24
N ALA A 153 16.77 1.51 3.48
CA ALA A 153 17.27 2.39 4.55
C ALA A 153 18.67 2.96 4.22
N GLY A 154 18.72 4.23 3.84
CA GLY A 154 19.98 4.99 3.72
C GLY A 154 20.01 6.06 2.62
N SER A 155 19.16 5.94 1.59
CA SER A 155 19.17 6.83 0.41
C SER A 155 17.75 7.18 -0.08
N VAL A 156 16.83 7.49 0.82
CA VAL A 156 15.46 7.87 0.47
C VAL A 156 15.33 9.39 0.37
N SER A 157 14.80 9.86 -0.75
CA SER A 157 14.43 11.27 -0.97
C SER A 157 13.12 11.34 -1.77
N LEU A 158 12.01 11.39 -1.03
CA LEU A 158 10.66 11.56 -1.58
C LEU A 158 9.99 12.81 -0.96
N PRO A 159 10.48 14.03 -1.26
CA PRO A 159 10.11 15.25 -0.54
C PRO A 159 8.63 15.65 -0.69
N LEU A 160 7.96 15.20 -1.75
CA LEU A 160 6.55 15.53 -2.02
C LEU A 160 5.58 14.39 -1.67
N LEU A 161 6.07 13.26 -1.16
CA LEU A 161 5.21 12.11 -0.88
C LEU A 161 4.26 12.42 0.27
N LYS A 162 2.96 12.35 -0.02
CA LYS A 162 1.86 12.60 0.91
C LYS A 162 1.14 11.34 1.32
N THR A 163 1.03 10.36 0.43
CA THR A 163 0.33 9.11 0.71
C THR A 163 1.26 7.93 0.48
N LEU A 164 1.41 7.10 1.51
CA LEU A 164 2.11 5.82 1.43
C LEU A 164 1.14 4.69 1.83
N VAL A 165 0.94 3.73 0.92
CA VAL A 165 0.17 2.52 1.18
C VAL A 165 1.10 1.32 1.07
N LEU A 166 1.17 0.54 2.14
CA LEU A 166 1.93 -0.70 2.23
C LEU A 166 0.95 -1.84 2.52
N ASP A 167 0.83 -2.77 1.59
CA ASP A 167 -0.18 -3.84 1.61
C ASP A 167 0.48 -5.21 1.33
N TRP A 168 0.51 -6.16 2.26
CA TRP A 168 1.19 -7.45 2.06
C TRP A 168 2.69 -7.31 1.69
N VAL A 169 3.39 -6.36 2.32
CA VAL A 169 4.83 -6.12 2.11
C VAL A 169 5.65 -6.66 3.27
N MET A 170 6.95 -6.90 3.04
CA MET A 170 7.91 -7.26 4.08
C MET A 170 8.86 -6.10 4.41
N VAL A 171 9.08 -5.83 5.69
CA VAL A 171 9.98 -4.76 6.16
C VAL A 171 10.49 -5.06 7.57
N SER A 172 11.71 -4.62 7.91
CA SER A 172 12.17 -4.64 9.31
C SER A 172 11.65 -3.41 10.06
N PRO A 173 11.39 -3.49 11.37
CA PRO A 173 10.94 -2.32 12.15
C PRO A 173 11.92 -1.14 12.10
N THR A 174 13.23 -1.40 12.07
CA THR A 174 14.27 -0.36 12.02
C THR A 174 14.31 0.37 10.68
N ASP A 175 14.20 -0.37 9.57
CA ASP A 175 14.15 0.20 8.22
C ASP A 175 12.87 0.99 7.99
N PHE A 176 11.76 0.53 8.56
CA PHE A 176 10.47 1.22 8.50
C PHE A 176 10.52 2.59 9.20
N VAL A 177 11.08 2.67 10.41
CA VAL A 177 11.26 3.96 11.10
C VAL A 177 12.15 4.90 10.28
N THR A 178 13.26 4.37 9.75
CA THR A 178 14.18 5.14 8.90
C THR A 178 13.49 5.67 7.64
N LEU A 179 12.65 4.85 7.01
CA LEU A 179 11.83 5.25 5.88
C LEU A 179 10.89 6.39 6.25
N LEU A 180 10.11 6.26 7.33
CA LEU A 180 9.16 7.30 7.73
C LEU A 180 9.84 8.64 8.05
N HIS A 181 11.02 8.61 8.68
CA HIS A 181 11.81 9.82 8.95
C HIS A 181 12.32 10.51 7.67
N ALA A 182 12.46 9.77 6.58
CA ALA A 182 12.86 10.31 5.27
C ALA A 182 11.69 10.89 4.46
N LEU A 183 10.45 10.88 4.98
CA LEU A 183 9.23 11.34 4.30
C LEU A 183 8.66 12.60 4.96
N PRO A 184 9.24 13.79 4.72
CA PRO A 184 8.90 15.02 5.46
C PRO A 184 7.48 15.52 5.23
N SER A 185 6.84 15.15 4.12
CA SER A 185 5.51 15.64 3.71
C SER A 185 4.40 14.58 3.85
N LEU A 186 4.67 13.45 4.50
CA LEU A 186 3.73 12.35 4.63
C LEU A 186 2.48 12.78 5.40
N ASP A 187 1.33 12.82 4.73
CA ASP A 187 0.03 13.17 5.31
C ASP A 187 -0.77 11.91 5.69
N GLU A 188 -0.66 10.83 4.91
CA GLU A 188 -1.45 9.61 5.04
C GLU A 188 -0.56 8.36 4.93
N LEU A 189 -0.71 7.45 5.90
CA LEU A 189 -0.05 6.16 5.94
C LEU A 189 -1.08 5.05 6.13
N VAL A 190 -1.06 4.07 5.24
CA VAL A 190 -1.93 2.90 5.30
C VAL A 190 -1.06 1.64 5.36
N LEU A 191 -1.20 0.87 6.43
CA LEU A 191 -0.51 -0.39 6.66
C LEU A 191 -1.54 -1.51 6.67
N VAL A 192 -1.45 -2.44 5.73
CA VAL A 192 -2.32 -3.61 5.64
C VAL A 192 -1.45 -4.83 5.53
N ASP A 193 -1.60 -5.77 6.45
CA ASP A 193 -0.94 -7.09 6.39
C ASP A 193 0.57 -7.02 6.18
N VAL A 194 1.21 -6.03 6.83
CA VAL A 194 2.66 -5.85 6.78
C VAL A 194 3.34 -6.96 7.57
N MET A 195 4.28 -7.66 6.93
CA MET A 195 5.11 -8.70 7.54
C MET A 195 6.39 -8.09 8.11
N TRP A 196 6.45 -8.03 9.44
CA TRP A 196 7.57 -7.48 10.17
C TRP A 196 8.67 -8.53 10.36
N LYS A 197 9.89 -8.21 9.93
CA LYS A 197 11.05 -9.10 10.13
C LYS A 197 11.44 -9.16 11.61
N ASP A 198 12.01 -10.30 11.99
CA ASP A 198 12.70 -10.53 13.27
C ASP A 198 11.86 -10.34 14.55
N MET A 199 10.53 -10.19 14.41
CA MET A 199 9.58 -10.04 15.51
C MET A 199 9.98 -8.94 16.52
N GLU A 200 10.58 -7.85 16.05
CA GLU A 200 10.96 -6.72 16.89
C GLU A 200 9.79 -5.76 17.15
N ASP A 201 9.99 -4.84 18.10
CA ASP A 201 9.02 -3.80 18.44
C ASP A 201 8.80 -2.84 17.25
N VAL A 202 7.54 -2.69 16.86
CA VAL A 202 7.17 -1.82 15.75
C VAL A 202 6.90 -0.41 16.27
N THR A 203 7.49 0.59 15.63
CA THR A 203 7.23 2.00 15.95
C THR A 203 6.78 2.75 14.71
N VAL A 204 5.63 3.41 14.79
CA VAL A 204 5.19 4.40 13.80
C VAL A 204 5.60 5.77 14.31
N SER A 205 6.64 6.36 13.74
CA SER A 205 7.16 7.68 14.12
C SER A 205 7.15 8.63 12.92
N SER A 206 6.34 9.68 13.00
CA SER A 206 6.28 10.72 11.97
C SER A 206 5.67 12.01 12.52
N ALA A 207 6.37 13.13 12.32
CA ALA A 207 5.93 14.44 12.77
C ALA A 207 4.90 15.11 11.83
N SER A 208 4.80 14.67 10.57
CA SER A 208 3.90 15.24 9.55
C SER A 208 2.60 14.47 9.39
N LEU A 209 2.57 13.20 9.82
CA LEU A 209 1.45 12.28 9.59
C LEU A 209 0.14 12.77 10.21
N LYS A 210 -0.94 12.79 9.40
CA LYS A 210 -2.29 13.22 9.81
C LYS A 210 -3.29 12.07 9.85
N THR A 211 -3.15 11.10 8.95
CA THR A 211 -4.04 9.95 8.85
C THR A 211 -3.22 8.66 8.91
N LEU A 212 -3.58 7.78 9.83
CA LEU A 212 -2.97 6.47 9.99
C LEU A 212 -4.05 5.40 9.96
N THR A 213 -3.93 4.46 9.03
CA THR A 213 -4.76 3.24 8.99
C THR A 213 -3.86 2.03 9.18
N ILE A 214 -4.21 1.18 10.15
CA ILE A 214 -3.53 -0.09 10.41
C ILE A 214 -4.56 -1.21 10.36
N LYS A 215 -4.31 -2.20 9.50
CA LYS A 215 -5.01 -3.47 9.45
C LYS A 215 -4.02 -4.58 9.75
N LEU A 216 -4.08 -5.07 10.99
CA LEU A 216 -3.08 -5.98 11.53
C LEU A 216 -3.65 -7.41 11.58
N ASN A 217 -3.14 -8.31 10.75
CA ASN A 217 -3.51 -9.73 10.79
C ASN A 217 -2.44 -10.63 11.42
N GLU A 218 -1.29 -10.05 11.82
CA GLU A 218 -0.15 -10.75 12.42
C GLU A 218 0.13 -10.25 13.85
N TRP A 219 0.71 -11.12 14.68
CA TRP A 219 0.97 -10.81 16.08
C TRP A 219 2.20 -9.90 16.24
N LEU A 220 2.07 -8.88 17.09
CA LEU A 220 3.18 -7.99 17.46
C LEU A 220 3.47 -8.06 18.96
N TYR A 221 4.76 -7.99 19.32
CA TYR A 221 5.19 -7.86 20.71
C TYR A 221 4.93 -6.46 21.26
N ALA A 222 5.32 -5.42 20.52
CA ALA A 222 4.97 -4.05 20.87
C ALA A 222 4.64 -3.23 19.64
N LEU A 223 3.72 -2.28 19.83
CA LEU A 223 3.37 -1.28 18.84
C LEU A 223 3.38 0.11 19.48
N SER A 224 4.36 0.91 19.10
CA SER A 224 4.54 2.29 19.57
C SER A 224 4.11 3.31 18.52
N PHE A 225 3.63 4.44 19.00
CA PHE A 225 3.18 5.56 18.18
C PHE A 225 3.83 6.84 18.68
N ASP A 226 4.64 7.47 17.82
CA ASP A 226 5.17 8.81 18.00
C ASP A 226 4.74 9.70 16.84
N THR A 227 3.46 10.07 16.86
CA THR A 227 2.77 10.78 15.77
C THR A 227 2.01 11.98 16.34
N PRO A 228 2.70 13.04 16.77
CA PRO A 228 2.08 14.16 17.49
C PRO A 228 1.09 14.96 16.63
N SER A 229 1.21 14.91 15.30
CA SER A 229 0.33 15.61 14.36
C SER A 229 -0.88 14.78 13.88
N LEU A 230 -1.03 13.56 14.38
CA LEU A 230 -2.07 12.63 13.93
C LEU A 230 -3.47 13.16 14.29
N VAL A 231 -4.37 13.14 13.31
CA VAL A 231 -5.75 13.65 13.40
C VAL A 231 -6.78 12.52 13.26
N HIS A 232 -6.50 11.55 12.38
CA HIS A 232 -7.36 10.42 12.08
C HIS A 232 -6.61 9.11 12.28
N PHE A 233 -7.18 8.21 13.06
CA PHE A 233 -6.60 6.90 13.33
C PHE A 233 -7.63 5.80 13.13
N GLU A 234 -7.36 4.89 12.19
CA GLU A 234 -8.13 3.66 12.03
C GLU A 234 -7.24 2.47 12.38
N TYR A 235 -7.71 1.65 13.30
CA TYR A 235 -7.06 0.41 13.70
C TYR A 235 -8.05 -0.74 13.58
N SER A 236 -7.67 -1.78 12.86
CA SER A 236 -8.44 -3.01 12.81
C SER A 236 -7.55 -4.25 12.85
N GLY A 237 -8.07 -5.33 13.42
CA GLY A 237 -7.40 -6.62 13.45
C GLY A 237 -6.90 -7.04 14.84
N LEU A 238 -5.75 -7.70 14.88
CA LEU A 238 -5.13 -8.26 16.09
C LEU A 238 -4.66 -7.16 17.05
N VAL A 239 -4.45 -7.52 18.31
CA VAL A 239 -3.96 -6.61 19.37
C VAL A 239 -2.48 -6.89 19.64
N ALA A 240 -1.66 -5.83 19.72
CA ALA A 240 -0.26 -5.95 20.09
C ALA A 240 -0.10 -6.31 21.59
N LEU A 241 0.97 -7.01 21.96
CA LEU A 241 1.20 -7.40 23.34
C LEU A 241 1.48 -6.21 24.26
N ASP A 242 2.12 -5.16 23.75
CA ASP A 242 2.27 -3.90 24.48
C ASP A 242 2.16 -2.67 23.57
N TYR A 243 1.91 -1.52 24.21
CA TYR A 243 1.90 -0.19 23.61
C TYR A 243 2.79 0.75 24.44
N PRO A 244 4.13 0.64 24.33
CA PRO A 244 5.06 1.36 25.22
C PRO A 244 4.97 2.89 25.10
N VAL A 245 4.78 3.39 23.89
CA VAL A 245 4.65 4.82 23.59
C VAL A 245 3.38 5.06 22.78
N VAL A 246 2.53 5.97 23.23
CA VAL A 246 1.31 6.36 22.51
C VAL A 246 1.18 7.89 22.53
N ASN A 247 1.93 8.55 21.67
CA ASN A 247 1.92 9.99 21.47
C ASN A 247 1.06 10.35 20.24
N MET A 248 -0.21 10.64 20.49
CA MET A 248 -1.23 11.05 19.49
C MET A 248 -2.03 12.27 19.96
N GLY A 249 -1.34 13.31 20.47
CA GLY A 249 -1.99 14.40 21.21
C GLY A 249 -3.05 15.21 20.44
N ASN A 250 -3.01 15.22 19.11
CA ASN A 250 -3.91 15.99 18.24
C ASN A 250 -5.07 15.16 17.63
N LEU A 251 -5.28 13.94 18.12
CA LEU A 251 -6.25 13.01 17.54
C LEU A 251 -7.68 13.54 17.67
N VAL A 252 -8.41 13.58 16.54
CA VAL A 252 -9.80 14.08 16.46
C VAL A 252 -10.80 12.94 16.23
N ASP A 253 -10.41 11.96 15.41
CA ASP A 253 -11.24 10.82 15.06
C ASP A 253 -10.43 9.53 15.20
N ALA A 254 -11.01 8.56 15.89
CA ALA A 254 -10.43 7.24 16.07
C ALA A 254 -11.49 6.16 15.82
N GLN A 255 -11.15 5.18 14.99
CA GLN A 255 -11.94 3.97 14.78
C GLN A 255 -11.12 2.75 15.18
N ILE A 256 -11.57 2.00 16.19
CA ILE A 256 -10.86 0.82 16.70
C ILE A 256 -11.76 -0.42 16.58
N ASN A 257 -11.27 -1.42 15.85
CA ASN A 257 -12.00 -2.61 15.44
C ASN A 257 -11.16 -3.88 15.67
N PHE A 258 -11.14 -4.42 16.89
CA PHE A 258 -10.42 -5.67 17.17
C PHE A 258 -11.10 -6.90 16.56
N SER A 259 -10.31 -7.88 16.13
CA SER A 259 -10.82 -9.10 15.50
C SER A 259 -11.64 -9.97 16.46
N GLU A 260 -12.64 -10.69 15.94
CA GLU A 260 -13.48 -11.58 16.78
C GLU A 260 -12.69 -12.71 17.43
N ILE A 261 -11.60 -13.16 16.78
CA ILE A 261 -10.72 -14.22 17.28
C ILE A 261 -10.17 -13.81 18.66
N HIS A 262 -9.77 -12.55 18.80
CA HIS A 262 -9.25 -11.98 20.05
C HIS A 262 -10.31 -11.90 21.16
N ILE A 263 -11.55 -11.56 20.81
CA ILE A 263 -12.61 -11.40 21.80
C ILE A 263 -13.11 -12.75 22.33
N LYS A 264 -12.95 -13.83 21.57
CA LYS A 264 -13.18 -15.18 22.08
C LYS A 264 -12.09 -15.63 23.06
N GLN A 265 -10.82 -15.33 22.76
CA GLN A 265 -9.69 -15.58 23.68
C GLN A 265 -9.76 -14.77 24.97
N LEU A 266 -10.51 -13.67 25.01
CA LEU A 266 -10.80 -12.91 26.25
C LEU A 266 -11.68 -13.67 27.25
N GLY A 267 -12.62 -14.48 26.76
CA GLY A 267 -13.53 -15.26 27.62
C GLY A 267 -12.84 -16.48 28.24
N GLU A 268 -11.89 -17.06 27.49
CA GLU A 268 -11.11 -18.24 27.86
C GLU A 268 -9.66 -18.03 27.37
N PRO A 269 -8.80 -17.30 28.11
CA PRO A 269 -7.43 -17.07 27.68
C PRO A 269 -6.68 -18.40 27.65
N ASP A 270 -6.17 -18.76 26.47
CA ASP A 270 -5.40 -19.99 26.25
C ASP A 270 -4.06 -19.95 27.01
N ASN A 271 -3.53 -18.74 27.26
CA ASN A 271 -2.25 -18.52 27.93
C ASN A 271 -2.18 -17.17 28.69
N PRO A 272 -1.15 -16.96 29.54
CA PRO A 272 -0.95 -15.72 30.29
C PRO A 272 -0.65 -14.48 29.45
N GLU A 273 -0.07 -14.65 28.26
CA GLU A 273 0.23 -13.53 27.36
C GLU A 273 -1.06 -12.90 26.84
N ASP A 274 -2.08 -13.70 26.54
CA ASP A 274 -3.37 -13.20 26.06
C ASP A 274 -4.02 -12.27 27.09
N ALA A 275 -4.00 -12.62 28.37
CA ALA A 275 -4.48 -11.74 29.44
C ALA A 275 -3.66 -10.44 29.54
N LEU A 276 -2.34 -10.50 29.33
CA LEU A 276 -1.45 -9.35 29.35
C LEU A 276 -1.70 -8.39 28.17
N ARG A 277 -1.92 -8.91 26.96
CA ARG A 277 -2.24 -8.12 25.76
C ARG A 277 -3.37 -7.14 26.04
N PHE A 278 -4.48 -7.66 26.55
CA PHE A 278 -5.67 -6.85 26.81
C PHE A 278 -5.52 -5.91 28.00
N SER A 279 -4.77 -6.30 29.03
CA SER A 279 -4.38 -5.35 30.09
C SER A 279 -3.63 -4.15 29.48
N ASN A 280 -2.71 -4.41 28.54
CA ASN A 280 -1.90 -3.38 27.90
C ASN A 280 -2.65 -2.56 26.85
N VAL A 281 -3.77 -3.04 26.31
CA VAL A 281 -4.68 -2.23 25.47
C VAL A 281 -5.11 -0.94 26.16
N SER A 282 -5.19 -0.94 27.50
CA SER A 282 -5.46 0.29 28.25
C SER A 282 -4.46 1.41 27.96
N LYS A 283 -3.19 1.09 27.66
CA LYS A 283 -2.16 2.08 27.28
C LYS A 283 -2.49 2.76 25.94
N LEU A 284 -3.00 2.00 24.96
CA LEU A 284 -3.50 2.56 23.69
C LEU A 284 -4.64 3.54 23.93
N PHE A 285 -5.65 3.15 24.72
CA PHE A 285 -6.77 4.04 25.05
C PHE A 285 -6.36 5.25 25.88
N LEU A 286 -5.40 5.12 26.79
CA LEU A 286 -4.84 6.24 27.55
C LEU A 286 -4.17 7.27 26.65
N GLY A 287 -3.46 6.83 25.60
CA GLY A 287 -2.88 7.72 24.59
C GLY A 287 -3.93 8.46 23.76
N MET A 288 -5.12 7.88 23.58
CA MET A 288 -6.25 8.47 22.84
C MET A 288 -7.30 9.12 23.74
N ARG A 289 -7.04 9.30 25.05
CA ARG A 289 -8.03 9.70 26.06
C ARG A 289 -8.79 11.02 25.78
N ASN A 290 -8.24 11.87 24.93
CA ASN A 290 -8.80 13.18 24.60
C ASN A 290 -9.53 13.20 23.24
N VAL A 291 -9.65 12.06 22.55
CA VAL A 291 -10.28 12.01 21.23
C VAL A 291 -11.77 12.37 21.31
N PRO A 292 -12.25 13.36 20.54
CA PRO A 292 -13.67 13.72 20.52
C PRO A 292 -14.58 12.65 19.91
N ASN A 293 -14.14 12.02 18.81
CA ASN A 293 -14.91 11.02 18.10
C ASN A 293 -14.21 9.66 18.19
N LEU A 294 -14.73 8.78 19.03
CA LEU A 294 -14.27 7.40 19.15
C LEU A 294 -15.37 6.45 18.67
N SER A 295 -15.10 5.74 17.58
CA SER A 295 -15.94 4.67 17.07
C SER A 295 -15.35 3.31 17.41
N LEU A 296 -16.16 2.45 18.03
CA LEU A 296 -15.80 1.09 18.39
C LEU A 296 -16.84 0.13 17.81
N LEU A 297 -16.41 -1.01 17.27
CA LEU A 297 -17.35 -2.07 16.94
C LEU A 297 -17.97 -2.67 18.21
N PRO A 298 -19.23 -3.16 18.16
CA PRO A 298 -19.89 -3.80 19.30
C PRO A 298 -19.06 -4.93 19.92
N ILE A 299 -18.34 -5.69 19.09
CA ILE A 299 -17.48 -6.79 19.53
C ILE A 299 -16.30 -6.25 20.36
N THR A 300 -15.68 -5.16 19.92
CA THR A 300 -14.58 -4.49 20.65
C THR A 300 -15.05 -3.97 22.01
N LEU A 301 -16.25 -3.37 22.07
CA LEU A 301 -16.87 -2.96 23.34
C LEU A 301 -17.10 -4.14 24.29
N GLN A 302 -17.57 -5.27 23.77
CA GLN A 302 -17.76 -6.48 24.57
C GLN A 302 -16.44 -6.95 25.18
N GLY A 303 -15.37 -7.02 24.39
CA GLY A 303 -14.05 -7.42 24.88
C GLY A 303 -13.51 -6.48 25.97
N LEU A 304 -13.65 -5.16 25.77
CA LEU A 304 -13.25 -4.17 26.77
C LEU A 304 -14.07 -4.26 28.07
N SER A 305 -15.36 -4.57 27.97
CA SER A 305 -16.20 -4.74 29.16
C SER A 305 -15.76 -5.91 30.04
N MET A 306 -15.30 -7.01 29.44
CA MET A 306 -14.80 -8.17 30.18
C MET A 306 -13.54 -7.82 31.00
N LEU A 307 -12.68 -6.93 30.49
CA LEU A 307 -11.49 -6.49 31.23
C LEU A 307 -11.85 -5.77 32.52
N ILE A 308 -12.85 -4.87 32.47
CA ILE A 308 -13.32 -4.16 33.67
C ILE A 308 -13.85 -5.15 34.73
N PHE A 309 -14.51 -6.24 34.31
CA PHE A 309 -14.98 -7.28 35.21
C PHE A 309 -13.86 -8.13 35.82
N VAL A 310 -12.84 -8.49 35.04
CA VAL A 310 -11.69 -9.28 35.54
C VAL A 310 -10.87 -8.48 36.58
N PHE A 311 -10.68 -7.17 36.37
CA PHE A 311 -9.93 -6.32 37.32
C PHE A 311 -10.71 -5.96 38.60
N THR A 312 -12.05 -6.04 38.58
CA THR A 312 -12.86 -5.78 39.78
C THR A 312 -12.98 -6.99 40.72
N HIS A 313 -12.65 -8.20 40.24
CA HIS A 313 -12.75 -9.45 41.01
C HIS A 313 -11.39 -10.06 41.42
N THR A 314 -10.29 -9.36 41.14
CA THR A 314 -8.92 -9.81 41.44
C THR A 314 -8.19 -8.93 42.48
N ASN A 315 -8.90 -8.02 43.17
CA ASN A 315 -8.40 -7.27 44.34
C ASN A 315 -9.04 -7.75 45.64
#